data_AF-A0AAP0LGN0-F1
#
_entry.id   AF-A0AAP0LGN0-F1
#
_cell.length_a   1.000
_cell.length_b   1.000
_cell.length_c   1.000
_cell.angle_alpha   90.00
_cell.angle_beta   90.00
_cell.angle_gamma   90.00
#
_symmetry.space_group_name_H-M   'P 1'
#
loop_
_entity.id
_entity.type
_entity.pdbx_description
1 polymer ?
#
loop_
_entity_poly.entity_id
_entity_poly.type
_entity_poly.pdbx_seq_one_letter_code
_entity_poly.pdbx_strand_id
1 'polypeptide(L)'
;MEEVTEGYQKVVSEAAFIRGSQVLGIIPRVLKPLGSSSDSSTGEELVVSDMQERITEMLNYADAFIFLPGDLATLEALITLAS
;
A
#
# COMPACT_ATOMS: atom_id res chain seq x y z
N MET A 1 26.06 2.62 6.45
CA MET A 1 24.96 1.66 6.28
C MET A 1 23.71 2.50 6.47
N GLU A 2 23.22 3.07 5.38
CA GLU A 2 22.06 3.95 5.41
C GLU A 2 20.85 3.03 5.62
N GLU A 3 20.21 3.15 6.79
CA GLU A 3 18.90 2.56 7.02
C GLU A 3 17.98 3.13 5.93
N VAL A 4 17.69 2.31 4.91
CA VAL A 4 16.58 2.59 4.02
C VAL A 4 15.34 2.37 4.89
N THR A 5 14.87 3.43 5.54
CA THR A 5 13.66 3.37 6.36
C THR A 5 12.52 2.90 5.45
N GLU A 6 12.05 1.68 5.69
CA GLU A 6 10.91 1.14 4.98
C GLU A 6 9.69 2.05 5.23
N GLY A 7 8.94 2.37 4.17
CA GLY A 7 7.80 3.28 4.30
C GLY A 7 6.77 2.75 5.31
N TYR A 8 6.00 3.65 5.95
CA TYR A 8 5.01 3.30 6.97
C TYR A 8 4.05 2.17 6.55
N GLN A 9 3.76 2.06 5.26
CA GLN A 9 2.94 0.99 4.69
C GLN A 9 3.48 -0.41 5.03
N LYS A 10 4.80 -0.62 4.91
CA LYS A 10 5.44 -1.92 5.17
C LYS A 10 5.44 -2.25 6.67
N VAL A 11 5.79 -1.28 7.51
CA VAL A 11 5.79 -1.46 8.97
C VAL A 11 4.40 -1.82 9.49
N VAL A 12 3.36 -1.15 8.99
CA VAL A 12 1.97 -1.42 9.40
C VAL A 12 1.49 -2.77 8.87
N SER A 13 1.79 -3.11 7.61
CA SER A 13 1.39 -4.40 7.03
C SER A 13 2.02 -5.57 7.77
N GLU A 14 3.32 -5.51 8.06
CA GLU A 14 4.04 -6.57 8.79
C GLU A 14 3.51 -6.73 10.22
N ALA A 15 3.31 -5.62 10.93
CA ALA A 15 2.79 -5.67 12.30
C ALA A 15 1.37 -6.26 12.37
N ALA A 16 0.51 -5.96 11.39
CA ALA A 16 -0.82 -6.54 11.29
C ALA A 16 -0.76 -8.04 10.99
N PHE A 17 0.07 -8.44 10.02
CA PHE A 17 0.22 -9.83 9.61
C PHE A 17 0.78 -10.73 10.72
N ILE A 18 1.83 -10.27 11.42
CA ILE A 18 2.43 -10.99 12.56
C ILE A 18 1.41 -11.22 13.68
N ARG A 19 0.43 -10.33 13.84
CA ARG A 19 -0.65 -10.46 14.82
C ARG A 19 -1.80 -11.37 14.36
N GLY A 20 -1.70 -11.96 13.17
CA GLY A 20 -2.69 -12.89 12.61
C GLY A 20 -3.83 -12.21 11.84
N SER A 21 -3.72 -10.92 11.54
CA SER A 21 -4.68 -10.23 10.67
C SER A 21 -4.42 -10.54 9.20
N GLN A 22 -5.47 -10.52 8.40
CA GLN A 22 -5.35 -10.57 6.94
C GLN A 22 -4.83 -9.24 6.42
N VAL A 23 -3.92 -9.30 5.44
CA VAL A 23 -3.31 -8.13 4.80
C VAL A 23 -3.42 -8.34 3.29
N LEU A 24 -3.97 -7.33 2.62
CA LEU A 24 -4.07 -7.28 1.16
C LEU A 24 -3.25 -6.09 0.65
N GLY A 25 -2.18 -6.36 -0.09
CA GLY A 25 -1.42 -5.36 -0.82
C GLY A 25 -1.98 -5.15 -2.22
N ILE A 26 -2.35 -3.93 -2.59
CA ILE A 26 -2.85 -3.60 -3.93
C ILE A 26 -1.77 -2.80 -4.68
N ILE A 27 -1.18 -3.42 -5.70
CA ILE A 27 -0.03 -2.87 -6.43
C ILE A 27 -0.30 -2.77 -7.95
N PRO A 28 -0.10 -1.59 -8.57
CA PRO A 28 -0.14 -1.47 -10.02
C PRO A 28 1.00 -2.25 -10.68
N ARG A 29 0.70 -2.88 -11.81
CA ARG A 29 1.66 -3.67 -12.60
C ARG A 29 2.95 -2.90 -12.93
N VAL A 30 2.84 -1.60 -13.18
CA VAL A 30 3.99 -0.72 -13.50
C VAL A 30 4.93 -0.49 -12.32
N LEU A 31 4.43 -0.62 -11.08
CA LEU A 31 5.22 -0.43 -9.86
C LEU A 31 5.78 -1.73 -9.29
N LYS A 32 5.28 -2.90 -9.72
CA LYS A 32 5.76 -4.21 -9.27
C LYS A 32 7.28 -4.42 -9.41
N PRO A 33 7.95 -3.96 -10.49
CA PRO A 33 9.41 -4.08 -10.62
C PRO A 33 10.19 -3.02 -9.81
N LEU A 34 9.53 -1.93 -9.42
CA LEU A 34 10.14 -0.75 -8.78
C LEU A 34 9.94 -0.75 -7.25
N GLY A 35 8.97 -1.51 -6.75
CA GLY A 35 8.75 -1.74 -5.33
C GLY A 35 9.90 -2.55 -4.77
N SER A 36 10.66 -1.95 -3.86
CA SER A 36 11.79 -2.58 -3.18
C SER A 36 11.41 -3.93 -2.57
N SER A 37 12.33 -4.88 -2.73
CA SER A 37 12.36 -6.26 -2.24
C SER A 37 11.52 -7.27 -3.01
N SER A 38 12.26 -8.01 -3.83
CA SER A 38 12.11 -9.38 -4.26
C SER A 38 11.74 -10.43 -3.19
N ASP A 39 11.27 -10.04 -1.99
CA ASP A 39 11.05 -10.95 -0.88
C ASP A 39 9.71 -10.68 -0.21
N SER A 40 8.70 -11.42 -0.69
CA SER A 40 7.36 -11.63 -0.12
C SER A 40 6.49 -10.39 0.13
N SER A 41 5.39 -10.29 -0.62
CA SER A 41 4.22 -9.53 -0.17
C SER A 41 3.84 -9.98 1.24
N THR A 42 3.64 -9.04 2.16
CA THR A 42 3.05 -9.36 3.44
C THR A 42 1.57 -9.74 3.21
N GLY A 43 1.24 -11.02 3.33
CA GLY A 43 -0.10 -11.52 3.05
C GLY A 43 -0.40 -11.66 1.56
N GLU A 44 -1.64 -11.36 1.18
CA GLU A 44 -2.13 -11.48 -0.19
C GLU A 44 -1.77 -10.24 -1.03
N GLU A 45 -1.64 -10.43 -2.34
CA GLU A 45 -1.32 -9.36 -3.29
C GLU A 45 -2.33 -9.34 -4.44
N LEU A 46 -2.93 -8.17 -4.69
CA LEU A 46 -3.76 -7.88 -5.85
C LEU A 46 -2.99 -6.98 -6.81
N VAL A 47 -2.67 -7.52 -7.99
CA VAL A 47 -2.00 -6.75 -9.05
C VAL A 47 -3.05 -6.12 -9.95
N VAL A 48 -3.07 -4.79 -10.02
CA VAL A 48 -3.98 -4.01 -10.85
C VAL A 48 -3.26 -3.40 -12.07
N SER A 49 -4.01 -2.92 -13.04
CA SER A 49 -3.49 -2.40 -14.30
C SER A 49 -2.82 -1.03 -14.13
N ASP A 50 -3.44 -0.14 -13.34
CA ASP A 50 -2.98 1.24 -13.15
C ASP A 50 -3.34 1.79 -11.76
N MET A 51 -3.01 3.07 -11.53
CA MET A 51 -3.27 3.76 -10.27
C MET A 51 -4.75 4.06 -10.03
N GLN A 52 -5.57 4.18 -11.07
CA GLN A 52 -7.00 4.46 -10.93
C GLN A 52 -7.75 3.19 -10.51
N GLU A 53 -7.41 2.06 -11.11
CA GLU A 53 -7.90 0.75 -10.68
C GLU A 53 -7.43 0.44 -9.25
N ARG A 54 -6.20 0.81 -8.89
CA ARG A 54 -5.71 0.69 -7.49
C ARG A 54 -6.63 1.40 -6.50
N ILE A 55 -6.98 2.66 -6.75
CA ILE A 55 -7.85 3.44 -5.87
C ILE A 55 -9.27 2.83 -5.83
N THR A 56 -9.78 2.38 -6.98
CA THR A 56 -11.09 1.74 -7.08
C THR A 56 -11.16 0.47 -6.23
N GLU A 57 -10.15 -0.39 -6.34
CA GLU A 57 -10.08 -1.61 -5.54
C GLU A 57 -9.88 -1.29 -4.05
N MET A 58 -9.07 -0.28 -3.70
CA MET A 58 -8.97 0.17 -2.31
C MET A 58 -10.33 0.60 -1.74
N LEU A 59 -11.16 1.32 -2.51
CA LEU A 59 -12.53 1.69 -2.12
C LEU A 59 -13.47 0.49 -2.00
N ASN A 60 -13.31 -0.53 -2.85
CA ASN A 60 -14.14 -1.73 -2.82
C ASN A 60 -13.89 -2.60 -1.57
N TYR A 61 -12.64 -2.64 -1.08
CA TYR A 61 -12.26 -3.47 0.08
C TYR A 61 -12.25 -2.73 1.42
N ALA A 62 -12.28 -1.38 1.43
CA ALA A 62 -12.10 -0.61 2.66
C ALA A 62 -13.40 0.05 3.16
N ASP A 63 -13.73 -0.19 4.42
CA ASP A 63 -14.79 0.55 5.13
C ASP A 63 -14.30 1.90 5.67
N ALA A 64 -12.97 2.06 5.83
CA ALA A 64 -12.35 3.25 6.39
C ALA A 64 -10.91 3.43 5.87
N PHE A 65 -10.48 4.68 5.81
CA PHE A 65 -9.12 5.06 5.39
C PHE A 65 -8.37 5.75 6.52
N ILE A 66 -7.10 5.36 6.70
CA ILE A 66 -6.16 6.02 7.61
C ILE A 66 -4.99 6.52 6.78
N PHE A 67 -4.76 7.83 6.81
CA PHE A 67 -3.62 8.47 6.16
C PHE A 67 -2.57 8.77 7.22
N LEU A 68 -1.39 8.20 7.06
CA LEU A 68 -0.23 8.47 7.91
C LEU A 68 0.57 9.64 7.35
N PRO A 69 1.36 10.35 8.18
CA PRO A 69 2.27 11.38 7.68
C PRO A 69 3.17 10.82 6.58
N GLY A 70 3.18 11.50 5.43
CA GLY A 70 3.88 11.03 4.25
C GLY A 70 4.29 12.18 3.33
N ASP A 71 4.66 11.83 2.11
CA ASP A 71 5.06 12.74 1.05
C ASP A 71 3.86 13.30 0.26
N LEU A 72 4.15 14.01 -0.83
CA LEU A 72 3.13 14.56 -1.72
C LEU A 72 2.21 13.48 -2.28
N ALA A 73 2.73 12.29 -2.59
CA ALA A 73 1.91 11.18 -3.09
C ALA A 73 0.84 10.75 -2.07
N THR A 74 1.16 10.81 -0.78
CA THR A 74 0.19 10.55 0.29
C THR A 74 -0.90 11.62 0.35
N LEU A 75 -0.54 12.90 0.17
CA LEU A 75 -1.50 14.00 0.09
C LEU A 75 -2.38 13.92 -1.16
N GLU A 76 -1.81 13.59 -2.32
CA GLU A 76 -2.54 13.42 -3.58
C GLU A 76 -3.58 12.30 -3.47
N ALA A 77 -3.23 11.17 -2.83
CA ALA A 77 -4.16 10.10 -2.55
C ALA A 77 -5.31 10.54 -1.62
N LEU A 78 -5.00 11.33 -0.58
CA LEU A 78 -6.02 11.88 0.32
C LEU A 78 -7.00 12.78 -0.44
N ILE A 79 -6.50 13.73 -1.22
CA ILE A 79 -7.34 14.64 -2.00
C ILE A 79 -8.19 13.85 -3.01
N THR A 80 -7.60 12.85 -3.67
CA THR A 80 -8.30 12.01 -4.65
C THR A 80 -9.43 11.19 -4.02
N LEU A 81 -9.25 10.70 -2.79
CA LEU A 81 -10.27 9.93 -2.07
C LEU A 81 -11.35 10.82 -1.40
N ALA A 82 -11.03 12.08 -1.12
CA ALA A 82 -11.92 13.02 -0.45
C ALA A 82 -12.72 13.95 -1.39
N SER A 83 -12.43 13.91 -2.69
CA SER A 83 -13.11 14.71 -3.72
C SER A 83 -14.28 13.97 -4.34
#